data_AF-A0A915DFN2-F1
#
_entry.id   AF-A0A915DFN2-F1
#
_cell.length_a   1.000
_cell.length_b   1.000
_cell.length_c   1.000
_cell.angle_alpha   90.00
_cell.angle_beta   90.00
_cell.angle_gamma   90.00
#
_symmetry.space_group_name_H-M   'P 1'
#
loop_
_entity.id
_entity.type
_entity.pdbx_description
1 polymer ?
#
loop_
_entity_poly.entity_id
_entity_poly.type
_entity_poly.pdbx_seq_one_letter_code
_entity_poly.pdbx_strand_id
1 'polypeptide(L)' 'MRVENHLHIRHIMLYHFEKGWRAAQSFRDIVELFGEEAISQSQVERWFKRFKSGDTSLQDEKGRGRPSDFNDQALK' A
#
# COMPACT_ATOMS: atom_id res chain seq x y z
N MET A 1 7.28 13.93 -10.04
CA MET A 1 7.57 13.12 -8.84
C MET A 1 6.38 12.21 -8.59
N ARG A 2 6.45 10.92 -8.96
CA ARG A 2 5.31 9.97 -8.86
C ARG A 2 5.66 8.64 -8.18
N VAL A 3 6.89 8.49 -7.68
CA VAL A 3 7.43 7.18 -7.26
C VAL A 3 7.38 6.96 -5.75
N GLU A 4 7.28 8.01 -4.92
CA GLU A 4 7.38 7.89 -3.46
C GLU A 4 6.02 7.70 -2.74
N ASN A 5 4.88 7.82 -3.43
CA ASN A 5 3.57 7.82 -2.77
C ASN A 5 3.04 6.41 -2.44
N HIS A 6 3.30 5.42 -3.29
CA HIS A 6 2.67 4.09 -3.13
C HIS A 6 3.19 3.32 -1.91
N LEU A 7 4.49 3.42 -1.59
CA LEU A 7 5.04 2.77 -0.41
C LEU A 7 4.49 3.40 0.88
N HIS A 8 4.33 4.72 0.92
CA HIS A 8 3.72 5.42 2.06
C HIS A 8 2.26 5.02 2.24
N ILE A 9 1.48 4.98 1.15
CA ILE A 9 0.10 4.50 1.20
C ILE A 9 0.02 3.06 1.75
N ARG A 10 0.96 2.18 1.37
CA ARG A 10 1.05 0.80 1.88
C ARG A 10 1.37 0.75 3.37
N HIS A 11 2.29 1.59 3.87
CA HIS A 11 2.57 1.70 5.31
C HIS A 11 1.33 2.17 6.08
N ILE A 12 0.60 3.16 5.57
CA ILE A 12 -0.64 3.65 6.18
C ILE A 12 -1.70 2.55 6.23
N MET A 13 -1.86 1.78 5.14
CA MET A 13 -2.79 0.63 5.13
C MET A 13 -2.41 -0.43 6.17
N LEU A 14 -1.11 -0.74 6.32
CA LEU A 14 -0.64 -1.69 7.33
C LEU A 14 -0.94 -1.17 8.74
N TYR A 15 -0.62 0.09 9.02
CA TYR A 15 -0.95 0.74 10.29
C TYR A 15 -2.45 0.67 10.60
N HIS A 16 -3.32 1.04 9.65
CA HIS A 16 -4.77 0.93 9.82
C HIS A 16 -5.23 -0.51 10.10
N PHE A 17 -4.65 -1.48 9.40
CA PHE A 17 -4.94 -2.89 9.62
C PHE A 17 -4.58 -3.33 11.05
N GLU A 18 -3.38 -2.98 11.54
CA GLU A 18 -2.93 -3.28 12.91
C GLU A 18 -3.80 -2.59 13.97
N LYS A 19 -4.37 -1.42 13.66
CA LYS A 19 -5.35 -0.73 14.51
C LYS A 19 -6.76 -1.35 14.45
N GLY A 20 -6.98 -2.40 13.66
CA GLY A 20 -8.26 -3.08 13.52
C GLY A 20 -9.27 -2.34 12.65
N TRP A 21 -8.82 -1.39 11.83
CA TRP A 21 -9.72 -0.66 10.92
C TRP A 21 -10.23 -1.55 9.80
N ARG A 22 -11.35 -1.16 9.21
CA ARG A 22 -11.89 -1.80 8.00
C ARG A 22 -11.23 -1.19 6.76
N ALA A 23 -11.05 -2.00 5.71
CA ALA A 23 -10.50 -1.54 4.43
C ALA A 23 -11.23 -0.30 3.88
N ALA A 24 -12.56 -0.24 3.99
CA ALA A 24 -13.36 0.92 3.57
C ALA A 24 -13.09 2.20 4.39
N GLN A 25 -12.74 2.08 5.67
CA GLN A 25 -12.34 3.24 6.48
C GLN A 25 -10.97 3.72 6.04
N SER A 26 -10.01 2.81 5.87
CA SER A 26 -8.68 3.13 5.36
C SER A 26 -8.72 3.77 3.97
N PHE A 27 -9.59 3.30 3.07
CA PHE A 27 -9.72 3.87 1.73
C PHE A 27 -10.16 5.33 1.76
N ARG A 28 -11.18 5.67 2.57
CA ARG A 28 -11.67 7.05 2.68
C ARG A 28 -10.59 7.99 3.21
N ASP A 29 -9.89 7.57 4.25
CA ASP A 29 -8.80 8.35 4.86
C ASP A 29 -7.64 8.58 3.87
N ILE A 30 -7.24 7.54 3.13
CA ILE A 30 -6.17 7.67 2.12
C ILE A 30 -6.61 8.60 0.98
N VAL A 31 -7.85 8.51 0.50
CA VAL A 31 -8.36 9.42 -0.54
C VAL A 31 -8.43 10.86 -0.05
N GLU A 32 -8.80 11.09 1.21
CA GLU A 32 -8.80 12.41 1.83
C GLU A 32 -7.38 13.00 1.93
N LEU A 33 -6.38 12.19 2.27
CA LEU A 33 -4.99 12.62 2.42
C LEU A 33 -4.24 12.82 1.08
N PHE A 34 -4.49 11.96 0.09
CA PHE A 34 -3.68 11.89 -1.13
C PHE A 34 -4.45 12.18 -2.43
N GLY A 35 -5.78 12.32 -2.36
CA GLY A 35 -6.66 12.54 -3.51
C GLY A 35 -7.22 11.27 -4.13
N GLU A 36 -8.29 11.42 -4.92
CA GLU A 36 -9.06 10.31 -5.52
C GLU A 36 -8.22 9.43 -6.48
N GLU A 37 -7.19 10.00 -7.12
CA GLU A 37 -6.32 9.26 -8.05
C GLU A 37 -5.19 8.47 -7.34
N ALA A 38 -5.07 8.56 -6.02
CA ALA A 38 -3.95 7.97 -5.28
C ALA A 38 -4.03 6.43 -5.18
N ILE A 39 -5.22 5.89 -4.95
CA ILE A 39 -5.45 4.44 -4.80
C ILE A 39 -6.90 4.09 -5.10
N SER A 40 -7.15 2.90 -5.67
CA SER A 40 -8.50 2.36 -5.79
C SER A 40 -8.93 1.57 -4.54
N GLN A 41 -10.24 1.50 -4.29
CA GLN A 41 -10.78 0.66 -3.22
C GLN A 41 -10.35 -0.82 -3.37
N SER A 42 -10.29 -1.34 -4.60
CA SER A 42 -9.86 -2.72 -4.87
C SER A 42 -8.40 -2.98 -4.51
N GLN A 43 -7.51 -1.98 -4.66
CA GLN A 43 -6.12 -2.07 -4.21
C GLN A 43 -6.05 -2.14 -2.69
N VAL A 44 -6.82 -1.31 -1.97
CA VAL A 44 -6.88 -1.35 -0.49
C VAL A 44 -7.37 -2.72 -0.01
N GLU A 45 -8.43 -3.25 -0.60
CA GLU A 45 -8.95 -4.57 -0.24
C GLU A 45 -7.95 -5.70 -0.50
N ARG A 46 -7.19 -5.63 -1.59
CA ARG A 46 -6.13 -6.60 -1.89
C ARG A 46 -5.04 -6.59 -0.82
N TRP A 47 -4.59 -5.41 -0.42
CA TRP A 47 -3.61 -5.27 0.67
C TRP A 47 -4.14 -5.80 2.00
N PHE A 48 -5.38 -5.47 2.36
CA PHE A 48 -5.99 -5.99 3.58
C PHE A 48 -6.16 -7.51 3.57
N LYS A 49 -6.46 -8.12 2.43
CA LYS A 49 -6.49 -9.60 2.30
C LYS A 49 -5.10 -10.20 2.53
N ARG A 50 -4.06 -9.57 2.00
CA ARG A 50 -2.67 -9.99 2.18
C ARG A 50 -2.22 -9.89 3.65
N PHE A 51 -2.53 -8.79 4.33
CA PHE A 51 -2.24 -8.64 5.75
C PHE A 51 -2.99 -9.68 6.60
N LYS A 52 -4.23 -10.00 6.25
CA LYS A 52 -5.00 -11.07 6.91
C LYS A 52 -4.39 -12.46 6.74
N SER A 53 -3.68 -12.73 5.63
CA SER A 53 -2.93 -13.98 5.46
C SER A 53 -1.59 -14.00 6.19
N GLY A 54 -1.26 -12.93 6.95
CA GLY A 54 -0.01 -12.80 7.70
C GLY A 54 1.17 -12.26 6.89
N ASP A 55 0.96 -11.91 5.61
CA ASP A 55 2.00 -11.29 4.80
C ASP A 55 1.91 -9.77 4.94
N THR A 56 2.80 -9.21 5.77
CA THR A 56 2.93 -7.77 6.02
C THR A 56 4.01 -7.09 5.17
N SER A 57 4.59 -7.80 4.19
CA SER A 57 5.61 -7.21 3.32
C SER A 57 4.99 -6.17 2.38
N LEU A 58 5.61 -4.99 2.31
CA LEU A 58 5.08 -3.84 1.55
C LEU A 58 5.59 -3.77 0.11
N GLN A 59 6.49 -4.69 -0.26
CA GLN A 59 6.94 -4.86 -1.63
C GLN A 59 5.86 -5.56 -2.46
N ASP A 60 5.80 -5.27 -3.76
CA ASP A 60 4.95 -6.04 -4.65
C ASP A 60 5.42 -7.50 -4.73
N GLU A 61 4.51 -8.43 -4.97
CA GLU A 61 4.85 -9.83 -5.16
C GLU A 61 5.85 -9.94 -6.32
N LYS A 62 6.97 -10.63 -6.10
CA LYS A 62 7.92 -10.98 -7.17
C LYS A 62 7.26 -11.98 -8.11
N GLY A 63 6.47 -11.51 -9.09
CA GLY A 63 5.94 -12.40 -10.12
C GLY A 63 4.83 -11.83 -11.00
N ARG A 64 5.10 -11.86 -12.32
CA ARG A 64 4.22 -11.57 -13.49
C ARG A 64 4.15 -10.12 -14.01
N GLY A 65 5.18 -9.31 -13.81
CA GLY A 65 5.35 -8.02 -14.50
C GLY A 65 6.77 -7.48 -14.37
N ARG A 66 7.21 -6.67 -15.36
CA ARG A 66 8.58 -6.12 -15.52
C ARG A 66 9.18 -5.72 -14.16
N PRO A 67 10.43 -6.11 -13.84
CA PRO A 67 11.13 -5.56 -12.69
C PRO A 67 11.15 -4.05 -12.86
N SER A 68 10.39 -3.35 -12.00
CA SER A 68 10.69 -1.96 -11.75
C SER A 68 11.92 -1.98 -10.86
N ASP A 69 13.05 -1.53 -11.42
CA ASP A 69 14.32 -1.33 -10.74
C ASP A 69 14.21 -0.28 -9.62
N PHE A 70 13.39 -0.54 -8.61
CA PHE A 70 13.42 0.22 -7.37
C PHE A 70 14.51 -0.39 -6.51
N ASN A 71 15.71 0.08 -6.83
CA ASN A 71 16.94 -0.14 -6.11
C ASN A 71 16.73 0.16 -4.61
N ASP A 72 16.95 -0.84 -3.76
CA ASP A 72 17.13 -0.73 -2.31
C ASP A 72 18.46 -0.03 -2.00
N GLN A 73 18.69 1.17 -2.56
CA GLN A 73 19.93 1.88 -2.35
C GLN A 73 19.72 3.40 -2.39
N ALA A 74 19.42 3.97 -1.22
CA ALA A 74 20.15 5.11 -0.67
C ALA A 74 19.62 5.44 0.74
N LEU A 75 20.03 4.64 1.72
CA LEU A 75 20.37 5.21 3.02
C LEU A 75 21.71 5.94 2.85
N LYS A 76 21.65 7.26 2.67
CA LYS A 76 22.70 8.23 3.08
C LYS A 76 22.05 9.58 3.33
#